data_AF-A0A1I4RBB0-F1
#
_entry.id   AF-A0A1I4RBB0-F1
#
_cell.length_a   1.000
_cell.length_b   1.000
_cell.length_c   1.000
_cell.angle_alpha   90.00
_cell.angle_beta   90.00
_cell.angle_gamma   90.00
#
_symmetry.space_group_name_H-M   'P 1'
#
loop_
_entity.id
_entity.type
_entity.pdbx_description
1 polymer ?
#
loop_
_entity_poly.entity_id
_entity_poly.type
_entity_poly.pdbx_seq_one_letter_code
_entity_poly.pdbx_strand_id
1 'polypeptide(L)'
;MGISIKRGYEILPNNNVMFGVRVTNETELVISDVQVIIDPEGSVFSLQGDRVQKLDNIPPATAMTAKFTLVPKGQAQNGKVEASIIYRDPKWEKHVADMRPILVQIPEGVVQRSNVSAGTTEPAVNVRNSALKQPGIYSTRSNETEPVINKGKSIRKEKATAATGDQTSQEKDIAKMYDSYLNELKSKQKENDAKNRSIPIPYSRNKAPSDKKLNIPRSTAPPRKKEDKNLKVQKKSKKKLIEQMLFILALFFVAAYVVQTPMFKESIGSKYGGITPSNETEMEVMDFLNAVNDSKFDIAFNMYQGKDFLVPASVQMLFSNGGIKAGTIKQVDVVSNEIEEDTAVIAVNCTVSSVDILGNEGDVSVVPIYFQLHDIEQGWTVTGVSFIQAFDIETSKAVVIIQE
;
A
#
# COMPACT_ATOMS: atom_id res chain seq x y z
N MET A 1 -1.78 -26.43 7.03
CA MET A 1 -0.51 -25.69 7.23
C MET A 1 -0.78 -24.62 8.27
N GLY A 2 0.04 -24.53 9.33
CA GLY A 2 -0.18 -23.60 10.44
C GLY A 2 0.54 -22.25 10.31
N ILE A 3 1.00 -21.91 9.10
CA ILE A 3 1.63 -20.63 8.82
C ILE A 3 0.89 -19.94 7.68
N SER A 4 0.80 -18.62 7.77
CA SER A 4 0.25 -17.75 6.74
C SER A 4 1.33 -16.85 6.20
N ILE A 5 1.44 -16.82 4.88
CA ILE A 5 2.51 -16.15 4.17
C ILE A 5 1.90 -15.04 3.32
N LYS A 6 2.35 -13.81 3.54
CA LYS A 6 1.95 -12.62 2.80
C LYS A 6 3.19 -11.94 2.22
N ARG A 7 3.03 -11.21 1.12
CA ARG A 7 4.12 -10.45 0.50
C ARG A 7 3.64 -9.10 0.00
N GLY A 8 4.58 -8.18 -0.17
CA GLY A 8 4.34 -6.88 -0.75
C GLY A 8 5.65 -6.25 -1.16
N TYR A 9 5.58 -5.10 -1.84
CA TYR A 9 6.76 -4.33 -2.19
C TYR A 9 6.50 -2.84 -2.09
N GLU A 10 7.56 -2.08 -1.90
CA GLU A 10 7.57 -0.62 -1.86
C GLU A 10 8.67 -0.12 -2.78
N ILE A 11 8.39 0.93 -3.56
CA ILE A 11 9.41 1.58 -4.39
C ILE A 11 10.06 2.69 -3.56
N LEU A 12 11.37 2.57 -3.36
CA LEU A 12 12.17 3.52 -2.61
C LEU A 12 12.51 4.77 -3.46
N PRO A 13 12.87 5.91 -2.83
CA PRO A 13 13.19 7.15 -3.54
C PRO A 13 14.33 7.06 -4.57
N ASN A 14 15.18 6.03 -4.46
CA ASN A 14 16.29 5.76 -5.36
C ASN A 14 15.93 4.74 -6.47
N ASN A 15 14.65 4.46 -6.67
CA ASN A 15 14.12 3.45 -7.61
C ASN A 15 14.47 2.00 -7.27
N ASN A 16 15.05 1.73 -6.10
CA ASN A 16 15.15 0.36 -5.62
C ASN A 16 13.77 -0.10 -5.13
N VAL A 17 13.51 -1.39 -5.21
CA VAL A 17 12.30 -2.01 -4.69
C VAL A 17 12.64 -2.68 -3.36
N MET A 18 11.97 -2.30 -2.28
CA MET A 18 11.99 -3.05 -1.03
C MET A 18 10.91 -4.13 -1.08
N PHE A 19 11.32 -5.38 -1.26
CA PHE A 19 10.44 -6.54 -1.30
C PHE A 19 10.31 -7.16 0.10
N GLY A 20 9.09 -7.28 0.61
CA GLY A 20 8.79 -7.81 1.93
C GLY A 20 8.05 -9.14 1.87
N VAL A 21 8.51 -10.12 2.64
CA VAL A 21 7.83 -11.40 2.87
C VAL A 21 7.49 -11.52 4.36
N ARG A 22 6.20 -11.49 4.68
CA ARG A 22 5.67 -11.61 6.03
C ARG A 22 5.23 -13.05 6.30
N VAL A 23 5.82 -13.65 7.32
CA VAL A 23 5.48 -14.99 7.81
C VAL A 23 4.75 -14.84 9.13
N THR A 24 3.51 -15.32 9.19
CA THR A 24 2.67 -15.34 10.39
C THR A 24 2.56 -16.77 10.88
N ASN A 25 2.88 -17.00 12.15
CA ASN A 25 2.66 -18.29 12.80
C ASN A 25 1.23 -18.32 13.38
N GLU A 26 0.35 -19.10 12.77
CA GLU A 26 -1.05 -19.25 13.19
C GLU A 26 -1.25 -20.43 14.16
N THR A 27 -0.18 -21.14 14.51
CA THR A 27 -0.23 -22.22 15.50
C THR A 27 -0.08 -21.69 16.92
N GLU A 28 -0.43 -22.54 17.90
CA GLU A 28 -0.22 -22.30 19.33
C GLU A 28 1.22 -22.58 19.78
N LEU A 29 2.11 -23.01 18.88
CA LEU A 29 3.48 -23.45 19.19
C LEU A 29 4.51 -22.62 18.43
N VAL A 30 5.75 -22.55 18.93
CA VAL A 30 6.84 -21.82 18.26
C VAL A 30 7.28 -22.59 17.02
N ILE A 31 7.46 -21.88 15.90
CA ILE A 31 8.18 -22.39 14.73
C ILE A 31 9.62 -21.88 14.78
N SER A 32 10.58 -22.73 14.43
CA SER A 32 12.01 -22.46 14.61
C SER A 32 12.76 -22.46 13.29
N ASP A 33 13.99 -21.93 13.31
CA ASP A 33 14.90 -21.88 12.15
C ASP A 33 14.25 -21.30 10.88
N VAL A 34 13.40 -20.28 11.02
CA VAL A 34 12.68 -19.68 9.89
C VAL A 34 13.65 -18.89 9.02
N GLN A 35 13.70 -19.22 7.73
CA GLN A 35 14.53 -18.57 6.73
C GLN A 35 13.69 -18.26 5.50
N VAL A 36 13.85 -17.04 4.99
CA VAL A 36 13.26 -16.63 3.72
C VAL A 36 14.37 -16.55 2.69
N ILE A 37 14.18 -17.22 1.57
CA ILE A 37 15.11 -17.24 0.44
C ILE A 37 14.40 -16.53 -0.71
N ILE A 38 14.99 -15.45 -1.21
CA ILE A 38 14.50 -14.79 -2.42
C ILE A 38 15.22 -15.37 -3.63
N ASP A 39 14.52 -15.58 -4.74
CA ASP A 39 15.14 -15.94 -6.00
C ASP A 39 14.81 -14.90 -7.08
N PRO A 40 15.72 -13.95 -7.35
CA PRO A 40 15.58 -13.03 -8.46
C PRO A 40 16.23 -13.57 -9.75
N GLU A 41 16.63 -14.84 -9.83
CA GLU A 41 17.17 -15.40 -11.07
C GLU A 41 16.12 -15.33 -12.20
N GLY A 42 16.56 -14.87 -13.38
CA GLY A 42 15.65 -14.54 -14.50
C GLY A 42 14.85 -13.24 -14.32
N SER A 43 14.96 -12.57 -13.17
CA SER A 43 14.34 -11.28 -12.93
C SER A 43 15.17 -10.13 -13.50
N VAL A 44 14.48 -9.03 -13.79
CA VAL A 44 15.11 -7.75 -14.18
C VAL A 44 15.71 -7.02 -12.99
N PHE A 45 15.74 -7.65 -11.81
CA PHE A 45 16.33 -7.12 -10.60
C PHE A 45 17.64 -7.83 -10.25
N SER A 46 18.58 -7.10 -9.68
CA SER A 46 19.69 -7.62 -8.89
C SER A 46 19.36 -7.48 -7.41
N LEU A 47 19.71 -8.48 -6.61
CA LEU A 47 19.57 -8.37 -5.17
C LEU A 47 20.73 -7.56 -4.58
N GLN A 48 20.40 -6.60 -3.71
CA GLN A 48 21.37 -5.92 -2.87
C GLN A 48 21.41 -6.61 -1.51
N GLY A 49 22.52 -7.29 -1.22
CA GLY A 49 22.73 -8.03 0.02
C GLY A 49 22.52 -9.54 -0.14
N ASP A 50 22.18 -10.19 0.97
CA ASP A 50 22.10 -11.65 1.03
C ASP A 50 20.79 -12.19 0.47
N ARG A 51 20.89 -13.31 -0.25
CA ARG A 51 19.75 -14.08 -0.79
C ARG A 51 18.87 -14.70 0.30
N VAL A 52 19.44 -14.92 1.48
CA VAL A 52 18.79 -15.60 2.60
C VAL A 52 18.71 -14.65 3.77
N GLN A 53 17.50 -14.44 4.30
CA GLN A 53 17.29 -13.73 5.54
C GLN A 53 16.72 -14.65 6.60
N LYS A 54 17.40 -14.73 7.74
CA LYS A 54 16.96 -15.51 8.90
C LYS A 54 16.00 -14.68 9.74
N LEU A 55 14.85 -15.27 10.08
CA LEU A 55 13.86 -14.73 11.02
C LEU A 55 13.92 -15.43 12.37
N ASP A 56 14.79 -16.43 12.52
CA ASP A 56 14.97 -17.24 13.72
C ASP A 56 13.66 -17.92 14.15
N ASN A 57 13.25 -17.73 15.42
CA ASN A 57 12.08 -18.37 15.99
C ASN A 57 10.90 -17.41 15.96
N ILE A 58 9.77 -17.85 15.42
CA ILE A 58 8.52 -17.05 15.36
C ILE A 58 7.54 -17.60 16.42
N PRO A 59 7.21 -16.82 17.46
CA PRO A 59 6.24 -17.23 18.48
C PRO A 59 4.82 -17.44 17.92
N PRO A 60 3.95 -18.13 18.67
CA PRO A 60 2.52 -18.25 18.36
C PRO A 60 1.86 -16.90 18.08
N ALA A 61 0.91 -16.87 17.14
CA ALA A 61 0.13 -15.68 16.75
C ALA A 61 0.96 -14.43 16.42
N THR A 62 2.24 -14.60 16.11
CA THR A 62 3.18 -13.51 15.81
C THR A 62 3.56 -13.54 14.34
N ALA A 63 3.85 -12.37 13.78
CA ALA A 63 4.35 -12.25 12.42
C ALA A 63 5.74 -11.61 12.41
N MET A 64 6.61 -12.09 11.52
CA MET A 64 7.90 -11.48 11.23
C MET A 64 8.04 -11.26 9.72
N THR A 65 8.80 -10.24 9.34
CA THR A 65 8.94 -9.83 7.93
C THR A 65 10.40 -9.83 7.52
N ALA A 66 10.73 -10.63 6.51
CA ALA A 66 11.99 -10.52 5.77
C ALA A 66 11.88 -9.40 4.74
N LYS A 67 12.91 -8.57 4.61
CA LYS A 67 13.01 -7.44 3.69
C LYS A 67 14.25 -7.60 2.81
N PHE A 68 14.04 -7.53 1.51
CA PHE A 68 15.07 -7.62 0.48
C PHE A 68 15.06 -6.34 -0.34
N THR A 69 16.25 -5.82 -0.67
CA THR A 69 16.36 -4.66 -1.56
C THR A 69 16.74 -5.14 -2.95
N LEU A 70 15.86 -4.87 -3.91
CA LEU A 70 16.00 -5.23 -5.31
C LEU A 70 16.38 -3.97 -6.10
N VAL A 71 17.48 -4.05 -6.83
CA VAL A 71 18.02 -2.99 -7.67
C VAL A 71 17.68 -3.32 -9.13
N PRO A 72 17.00 -2.45 -9.88
CA PRO A 72 16.67 -2.70 -11.28
C PRO A 72 17.94 -2.85 -12.14
N LYS A 73 17.95 -3.84 -13.04
CA LYS A 73 18.97 -4.03 -14.06
C LYS A 73 18.50 -3.36 -15.35
N GLY A 74 19.03 -2.18 -15.63
CA GLY A 74 18.70 -1.41 -16.84
C GLY A 74 17.32 -0.76 -16.79
N GLN A 75 16.70 -0.56 -17.96
CA GLN A 75 15.40 0.13 -18.12
C GLN A 75 14.19 -0.79 -17.98
N ALA A 76 14.38 -2.05 -17.59
CA ALA A 76 13.30 -3.01 -17.54
C ALA A 76 12.33 -2.69 -16.39
N GLN A 77 11.04 -2.62 -16.73
CA GLN A 77 9.99 -2.12 -15.83
C GLN A 77 9.32 -3.22 -15.01
N ASN A 78 9.34 -4.46 -15.50
CA ASN A 78 8.58 -5.55 -14.92
C ASN A 78 9.49 -6.76 -14.67
N GLY A 79 9.50 -7.25 -13.43
CA GLY A 79 10.26 -8.45 -13.04
C GLY A 79 9.40 -9.41 -12.23
N LYS A 80 9.53 -10.71 -12.53
CA LYS A 80 9.01 -11.74 -11.64
C LYS A 80 9.97 -11.94 -10.49
N VAL A 81 9.44 -12.02 -9.27
CA VAL A 81 10.22 -12.31 -8.06
C VAL A 81 9.61 -13.53 -7.39
N GLU A 82 10.46 -14.52 -7.13
CA GLU A 82 10.10 -15.75 -6.43
C GLU A 82 10.70 -15.75 -5.02
N ALA A 83 10.05 -16.47 -4.10
CA ALA A 83 10.56 -16.65 -2.76
C ALA A 83 10.13 -18.00 -2.20
N SER A 84 10.98 -18.58 -1.37
CA SER A 84 10.72 -19.82 -0.64
C SER A 84 10.98 -19.61 0.84
N ILE A 85 10.21 -20.28 1.68
CA ILE A 85 10.35 -20.23 3.13
C ILE A 85 10.72 -21.62 3.63
N ILE A 86 11.78 -21.67 4.44
CA ILE A 86 12.21 -22.88 5.12
C ILE A 86 11.98 -22.66 6.61
N TYR A 87 11.38 -23.64 7.29
CA TYR A 87 11.19 -23.57 8.74
C TYR A 87 11.17 -24.97 9.35
N ARG A 88 11.28 -25.04 10.68
CA ARG A 88 11.04 -26.26 11.46
C ARG A 88 9.79 -26.10 12.31
N ASP A 89 8.96 -27.13 12.30
CA ASP A 89 7.78 -27.19 13.15
C ASP A 89 8.16 -27.58 14.60
N PRO A 90 7.18 -27.63 15.53
CA PRO A 90 7.43 -28.02 16.92
C PRO A 90 7.97 -29.44 17.11
N LYS A 91 7.84 -30.31 16.10
CA LYS A 91 8.40 -31.67 16.08
C LYS A 91 9.81 -31.70 15.48
N TRP A 92 10.40 -30.53 15.20
CA TRP A 92 11.69 -30.35 14.53
C TRP A 92 11.73 -30.86 13.07
N GLU A 93 10.56 -31.14 12.47
CA GLU A 93 10.46 -31.52 11.06
C GLU A 93 10.66 -30.28 10.19
N LYS A 94 11.51 -30.42 9.16
CA LYS A 94 11.84 -29.32 8.24
C LYS A 94 10.79 -29.25 7.14
N HIS A 95 10.22 -28.07 6.97
CA HIS A 95 9.22 -27.77 5.94
C HIS A 95 9.77 -26.73 4.96
N VAL A 96 9.31 -26.81 3.72
CA VAL A 96 9.59 -25.84 2.66
C VAL A 96 8.26 -25.42 2.07
N ALA A 97 8.04 -24.11 2.00
CA ALA A 97 6.85 -23.52 1.39
C ALA A 97 7.30 -22.57 0.27
N ASP A 98 7.02 -22.96 -0.97
CA ASP A 98 7.31 -22.15 -2.14
C ASP A 98 6.18 -21.16 -2.42
N MET A 99 6.55 -19.94 -2.77
CA MET A 99 5.60 -18.91 -3.14
C MET A 99 5.50 -18.79 -4.65
N ARG A 100 4.28 -18.64 -5.18
CA ARG A 100 4.06 -18.36 -6.61
C ARG A 100 4.79 -17.08 -7.03
N PRO A 101 5.32 -16.93 -8.24
CA PRO A 101 5.97 -15.67 -8.64
C PRO A 101 5.03 -14.47 -8.52
N ILE A 102 5.54 -13.30 -8.15
CA ILE A 102 4.80 -12.02 -8.24
C ILE A 102 5.49 -11.09 -9.24
N LEU A 103 4.68 -10.36 -10.00
CA LEU A 103 5.16 -9.34 -10.91
C LEU A 103 5.36 -8.04 -10.14
N VAL A 104 6.60 -7.56 -10.09
CA VAL A 104 6.96 -6.25 -9.55
C VAL A 104 7.09 -5.27 -10.72
N GLN A 105 6.36 -4.16 -10.65
CA GLN A 105 6.38 -3.11 -11.69
C GLN A 105 6.97 -1.82 -11.14
N ILE A 106 7.87 -1.19 -11.89
CA ILE A 106 8.37 0.15 -11.62
C ILE A 106 7.73 1.12 -12.63
N PRO A 107 7.01 2.16 -12.18
CA PRO A 107 6.41 3.14 -13.08
C PRO A 107 7.47 3.87 -13.92
N GLU A 108 7.21 4.02 -15.22
CA GLU A 108 8.10 4.69 -16.18
C GLU A 108 8.47 6.13 -15.77
N GLY A 109 7.61 6.82 -15.03
CA GLY A 109 7.81 8.20 -14.61
C GLY A 109 8.90 8.42 -13.56
N VAL A 110 9.37 7.37 -12.86
CA VAL A 110 10.37 7.53 -11.79
C VAL A 110 11.81 7.37 -12.30
N VAL A 111 12.01 6.74 -13.46
CA VAL A 111 13.34 6.42 -14.01
C VAL A 111 14.05 7.67 -14.57
N GLN A 112 13.32 8.69 -15.03
CA GLN A 112 13.90 9.82 -15.75
C GLN A 112 14.71 10.83 -14.90
N ARG A 113 14.60 10.85 -13.56
CA ARG A 113 15.33 11.85 -12.74
C ARG A 113 16.77 11.49 -12.39
N SER A 114 17.21 10.25 -12.62
CA SER A 114 18.54 9.78 -12.16
C SER A 114 19.69 9.98 -13.14
N ASN A 115 19.41 10.30 -14.41
CA ASN A 115 20.44 10.44 -15.46
C ASN A 115 20.90 11.87 -15.76
N VAL A 116 20.55 12.86 -14.93
CA VAL A 116 21.08 14.22 -15.08
C VAL A 116 22.41 14.36 -14.34
N SER A 117 23.49 14.11 -15.09
CA SER A 117 24.82 14.74 -14.98
C SER A 117 25.62 14.54 -13.67
N ALA A 118 26.38 13.44 -13.61
CA ALA A 118 27.73 13.48 -13.03
C ALA A 118 28.69 13.96 -14.13
N GLY A 119 29.15 15.21 -14.01
CA GLY A 119 30.09 15.82 -14.93
C GLY A 119 31.42 15.04 -14.94
N THR A 120 31.79 14.54 -16.11
CA THR A 120 33.17 14.12 -16.39
C THR A 120 33.70 15.02 -17.49
N THR A 121 34.50 16.00 -17.08
CA THR A 121 35.44 16.72 -17.93
C THR A 121 36.43 15.71 -18.52
N GLU A 122 36.53 15.65 -19.85
CA GLU A 122 37.80 15.52 -20.61
C GLU A 122 37.55 15.66 -22.13
N PRO A 123 38.59 15.96 -22.94
CA PRO A 123 38.49 16.99 -23.97
C PRO A 123 38.20 16.48 -25.39
N ALA A 124 37.84 17.45 -26.22
CA ALA A 124 37.55 17.35 -27.64
C ALA A 124 38.63 16.62 -28.45
N VAL A 125 38.21 15.58 -29.16
CA VAL A 125 38.91 15.03 -30.32
C VAL A 125 38.15 15.40 -31.57
N ASN A 126 38.82 16.22 -32.38
CA ASN A 126 38.42 16.72 -33.68
C ASN A 126 38.72 15.66 -34.74
N VAL A 127 37.72 15.09 -35.41
CA VAL A 127 37.93 14.32 -36.65
C VAL A 127 36.88 14.69 -37.70
N ARG A 128 37.43 14.98 -38.88
CA ARG A 128 36.80 15.46 -40.11
C ARG A 128 35.86 14.43 -40.76
N ASN A 129 34.89 14.99 -41.48
CA ASN A 129 34.31 14.57 -42.77
C ASN A 129 34.32 13.07 -43.11
N SER A 130 33.13 12.51 -43.25
CA SER A 130 32.84 11.50 -44.28
C SER A 130 31.37 11.59 -44.67
N ALA A 131 31.14 12.20 -45.82
CA ALA A 131 29.93 12.05 -46.60
C ALA A 131 29.93 10.68 -47.29
N LEU A 132 28.80 9.97 -47.33
CA LEU A 132 28.35 9.17 -48.50
C LEU A 132 26.98 8.52 -48.26
N LYS A 133 26.04 8.90 -49.13
CA LYS A 133 24.99 8.11 -49.80
C LYS A 133 23.89 7.43 -48.97
N GLN A 134 22.72 8.07 -49.02
CA GLN A 134 21.44 7.37 -49.23
C GLN A 134 21.10 7.40 -50.74
N PRO A 135 20.55 6.32 -51.34
CA PRO A 135 19.87 6.39 -52.63
C PRO A 135 18.37 6.64 -52.42
N GLY A 136 17.85 7.62 -53.16
CA GLY A 136 16.44 7.98 -53.16
C GLY A 136 15.59 7.13 -54.11
N ILE A 137 14.27 7.31 -54.00
CA ILE A 137 13.31 7.04 -55.08
C ILE A 137 12.34 8.23 -55.19
N TYR A 138 12.13 8.60 -56.44
CA TYR A 138 11.38 9.68 -57.08
C TYR A 138 9.97 9.98 -56.54
N SER A 139 9.58 11.27 -56.58
CA SER A 139 8.42 11.68 -57.39
C SER A 139 8.39 13.20 -57.66
N THR A 140 8.14 13.52 -58.92
CA THR A 140 8.07 14.80 -59.64
C THR A 140 6.90 15.71 -59.24
N ARG A 141 7.14 17.03 -59.17
CA ARG A 141 6.28 18.03 -59.85
C ARG A 141 6.98 19.38 -60.03
N SER A 142 6.87 19.89 -61.26
CA SER A 142 7.36 21.15 -61.80
C SER A 142 6.64 22.37 -61.25
N ASN A 143 7.33 23.51 -61.17
CA ASN A 143 7.09 24.66 -62.06
C ASN A 143 8.17 25.75 -61.86
N GLU A 144 8.64 26.26 -63.00
CA GLU A 144 9.59 27.36 -63.18
C GLU A 144 8.99 28.71 -62.79
N THR A 145 9.77 29.58 -62.14
CA THR A 145 9.90 30.99 -62.54
C THR A 145 11.22 31.54 -61.98
N GLU A 146 11.98 32.19 -62.85
CA GLU A 146 13.35 32.70 -62.66
C GLU A 146 13.33 34.21 -62.25
N PRO A 147 14.46 34.94 -62.12
CA PRO A 147 14.95 35.41 -60.83
C PRO A 147 14.99 36.95 -60.68
N VAL A 148 15.13 37.45 -59.44
CA VAL A 148 15.55 38.84 -59.20
C VAL A 148 16.72 38.89 -58.22
N ILE A 149 17.83 39.38 -58.76
CA ILE A 149 19.08 39.74 -58.09
C ILE A 149 18.80 40.90 -57.14
N ASN A 150 19.21 40.80 -55.87
CA ASN A 150 19.54 42.00 -55.11
C ASN A 150 20.66 41.81 -54.10
N LYS A 151 21.57 42.79 -54.14
CA LYS A 151 22.87 42.86 -53.48
C LYS A 151 22.72 43.20 -51.99
N GLY A 152 23.55 42.53 -51.19
CA GLY A 152 24.32 43.05 -50.06
C GLY A 152 23.67 44.03 -49.08
N LYS A 153 23.52 43.59 -47.82
CA LYS A 153 23.68 44.50 -46.68
C LYS A 153 24.26 43.80 -45.45
N SER A 154 25.42 44.33 -45.05
CA SER A 154 26.21 44.12 -43.83
C SER A 154 25.40 43.85 -42.56
N ILE A 155 25.68 42.72 -41.90
CA ILE A 155 25.26 42.45 -40.51
C ILE A 155 26.31 43.06 -39.57
N ARG A 156 25.90 44.09 -38.82
CA ARG A 156 26.61 44.60 -37.65
C ARG A 156 26.60 43.54 -36.55
N LYS A 157 27.79 43.24 -36.02
CA LYS A 157 27.97 42.59 -34.72
C LYS A 157 27.45 43.52 -33.63
N GLU A 158 26.34 43.17 -32.99
CA GLU A 158 26.01 43.70 -31.67
C GLU A 158 26.41 42.72 -30.59
N LYS A 159 26.97 43.33 -29.55
CA LYS A 159 27.73 42.79 -28.44
C LYS A 159 26.75 42.47 -27.34
N ALA A 160 26.49 41.20 -27.07
CA ALA A 160 25.74 40.77 -25.89
C ALA A 160 26.66 40.93 -24.65
N THR A 161 26.35 41.93 -23.83
CA THR A 161 26.85 42.05 -22.46
C THR A 161 26.22 40.97 -21.59
N ALA A 162 27.07 40.14 -20.97
CA ALA A 162 26.68 39.16 -19.98
C ALA A 162 26.10 39.86 -18.72
N ALA A 163 24.85 39.56 -18.40
CA ALA A 163 24.30 39.76 -17.08
C ALA A 163 24.55 38.47 -16.28
N THR A 164 25.59 38.48 -15.46
CA THR A 164 25.84 37.44 -14.44
C THR A 164 24.86 37.70 -13.30
N GLY A 165 23.66 37.13 -13.43
CA GLY A 165 22.63 37.14 -12.41
C GLY A 165 22.94 36.13 -11.30
N ASP A 166 22.86 36.61 -10.08
CA ASP A 166 23.17 36.04 -8.78
C ASP A 166 22.42 34.73 -8.42
N GLN A 167 22.72 33.62 -9.09
CA GLN A 167 22.24 32.27 -8.71
C GLN A 167 22.93 31.70 -7.45
N THR A 168 24.04 32.32 -7.03
CA THR A 168 24.85 31.85 -5.88
C THR A 168 24.25 32.14 -4.51
N SER A 169 23.24 33.02 -4.44
CA SER A 169 22.60 33.38 -3.17
C SER A 169 21.57 32.32 -2.72
N GLN A 170 20.75 31.79 -3.64
CA GLN A 170 19.75 30.77 -3.32
C GLN A 170 20.36 29.42 -2.94
N GLU A 171 21.43 29.00 -3.61
CA GLU A 171 22.12 27.74 -3.27
C GLU A 171 22.75 27.78 -1.87
N LYS A 172 23.24 28.96 -1.43
CA LYS A 172 23.76 29.16 -0.07
C LYS A 172 22.67 29.08 1.00
N ASP A 173 21.47 29.57 0.71
CA ASP A 173 20.36 29.51 1.64
C ASP A 173 19.80 28.08 1.78
N ILE A 174 19.77 27.31 0.68
CA ILE A 174 19.38 25.91 0.70
C ILE A 174 20.40 25.06 1.50
N ALA A 175 21.70 25.28 1.28
CA ALA A 175 22.75 24.58 2.03
C ALA A 175 22.66 24.84 3.54
N LYS A 176 22.44 26.10 3.95
CA LYS A 176 22.23 26.46 5.36
C LYS A 176 21.01 25.80 5.99
N MET A 177 19.92 25.68 5.23
CA MET A 177 18.69 25.05 5.71
C MET A 177 18.92 23.55 5.96
N TYR A 178 19.67 22.88 5.08
CA TYR A 178 20.01 21.47 5.20
C TYR A 178 20.92 21.19 6.41
N ASP A 179 21.94 22.02 6.62
CA ASP A 179 22.83 21.91 7.78
C ASP A 179 22.08 22.13 9.11
N SER A 180 21.11 23.07 9.13
CA SER A 180 20.26 23.30 10.30
C SER A 180 19.41 22.07 10.64
N TYR A 181 18.82 21.43 9.62
CA TYR A 181 18.01 20.23 9.79
C TYR A 181 18.82 19.03 10.30
N LEU A 182 20.02 18.80 9.74
CA LEU A 182 20.92 17.73 10.19
C LEU A 182 21.37 17.93 11.65
N ASN A 183 21.56 19.17 12.08
CA ASN A 183 21.91 19.48 13.47
C ASN A 183 20.74 19.26 14.43
N GLU A 184 19.50 19.54 14.02
CA GLU A 184 18.30 19.24 14.81
C GLU A 184 18.07 17.72 14.97
N LEU A 185 18.34 16.93 13.93
CA LEU A 185 18.27 15.46 14.03
C LEU A 185 19.31 14.90 15.01
N LYS A 186 20.55 15.42 14.96
CA LYS A 186 21.62 15.02 15.89
C LYS A 186 21.32 15.43 17.34
N SER A 187 20.67 16.56 17.56
CA SER A 187 20.30 16.99 18.93
C SER A 187 19.18 16.13 19.51
N LYS A 188 18.14 15.82 18.72
CA LYS A 188 17.05 14.91 19.13
C LYS A 188 17.53 13.49 19.44
N GLN A 189 18.52 13.00 18.68
CA GLN A 189 19.11 11.68 18.95
C GLN A 189 19.85 11.66 20.30
N LYS A 190 20.65 12.70 20.60
CA LYS A 190 21.34 12.84 21.90
C LYS A 190 20.37 12.98 23.08
N GLU A 191 19.24 13.66 22.88
CA GLU A 191 18.20 13.80 23.91
C GLU A 191 17.55 12.45 24.25
N ASN A 192 17.27 11.64 23.23
CA ASN A 192 16.73 10.29 23.43
C ASN A 192 17.72 9.34 24.10
N ASP A 193 19.01 9.42 23.74
CA ASP A 193 20.07 8.62 24.37
C ASP A 193 20.28 9.01 25.85
N ALA A 194 20.10 10.29 26.20
CA ALA A 194 20.16 10.75 27.58
C ALA A 194 18.96 10.27 28.41
N LYS A 195 17.77 10.22 27.81
CA LYS A 195 16.53 9.79 28.48
C LYS A 195 16.49 8.28 28.77
N ASN A 196 17.20 7.48 27.98
CA ASN A 196 17.29 6.03 28.16
C ASN A 196 18.34 5.56 29.18
N ARG A 197 19.17 6.47 29.73
CA ARG A 197 20.23 6.11 30.69
C ARG A 197 19.86 6.25 32.18
N SER A 198 18.62 6.57 32.54
CA SER A 198 18.26 6.90 33.94
C SER A 198 17.19 6.01 34.60
N ILE A 199 17.09 4.72 34.25
CA ILE A 199 16.30 3.76 35.04
C ILE A 199 17.20 2.62 35.52
N PRO A 200 17.67 2.64 36.78
CA PRO A 200 18.36 1.51 37.36
C PRO A 200 17.32 0.42 37.66
N ILE A 201 17.38 -0.69 36.91
CA ILE A 201 16.60 -1.89 37.21
C ILE A 201 17.29 -2.61 38.39
N PRO A 202 16.61 -2.80 39.54
CA PRO A 202 17.19 -3.56 40.65
C PRO A 202 17.10 -5.05 40.32
N TYR A 203 18.27 -5.70 40.20
CA TYR A 203 18.37 -7.15 40.04
C TYR A 203 17.87 -7.86 41.31
N SER A 204 16.74 -8.56 41.18
CA SER A 204 16.25 -9.52 42.19
C SER A 204 17.07 -10.80 42.10
N ARG A 205 17.73 -11.13 43.21
CA ARG A 205 18.64 -12.26 43.41
C ARG A 205 17.82 -13.49 43.80
N ASN A 206 17.56 -14.39 42.87
CA ASN A 206 16.90 -15.67 43.17
C ASN A 206 17.85 -16.57 43.99
N LYS A 207 17.47 -16.84 45.25
CA LYS A 207 18.04 -17.89 46.09
C LYS A 207 17.28 -19.20 45.85
N ALA A 208 18.06 -20.28 45.77
CA ALA A 208 17.59 -21.67 45.63
C ALA A 208 16.61 -22.09 46.75
N PRO A 209 15.67 -23.02 46.47
CA PRO A 209 14.79 -23.55 47.50
C PRO A 209 15.45 -24.73 48.20
N SER A 210 15.67 -24.60 49.51
CA SER A 210 15.92 -25.73 50.40
C SER A 210 14.61 -26.15 51.08
N ASP A 211 14.33 -27.44 51.00
CA ASP A 211 13.46 -28.27 51.84
C ASP A 211 12.80 -27.60 53.04
N LYS A 212 11.45 -27.60 53.06
CA LYS A 212 10.68 -27.53 54.31
C LYS A 212 9.27 -28.13 54.18
N LYS A 213 9.18 -29.34 54.71
CA LYS A 213 8.10 -29.99 55.47
C LYS A 213 6.65 -29.48 55.29
N LEU A 214 5.79 -30.42 54.87
CA LEU A 214 4.35 -30.44 55.06
C LEU A 214 3.94 -29.97 56.46
N ASN A 215 2.98 -29.04 56.51
CA ASN A 215 2.04 -28.91 57.62
C ASN A 215 0.65 -28.61 57.05
N ILE A 216 -0.27 -29.53 57.30
CA ILE A 216 -1.70 -29.47 57.00
C ILE A 216 -2.37 -28.51 58.00
N PRO A 217 -3.24 -27.57 57.58
CA PRO A 217 -4.23 -26.99 58.46
C PRO A 217 -5.61 -27.61 58.24
N ARG A 218 -6.09 -28.20 59.33
CA ARG A 218 -7.46 -28.59 59.67
C ARG A 218 -8.54 -27.69 59.08
N SER A 219 -9.52 -28.37 58.48
CA SER A 219 -10.91 -27.93 58.31
C SER A 219 -11.56 -27.62 59.65
N THR A 220 -12.16 -26.43 59.78
CA THR A 220 -13.15 -26.10 60.81
C THR A 220 -14.28 -25.29 60.17
N ALA A 221 -15.36 -25.97 59.83
CA ALA A 221 -16.64 -25.36 59.50
C ALA A 221 -17.27 -24.69 60.74
N PRO A 222 -17.93 -23.53 60.63
CA PRO A 222 -18.79 -23.00 61.66
C PRO A 222 -20.28 -23.34 61.41
N PRO A 223 -21.11 -23.33 62.47
CA PRO A 223 -22.44 -23.94 62.47
C PRO A 223 -23.54 -23.04 61.92
N ARG A 224 -24.59 -23.69 61.39
CA ARG A 224 -25.90 -23.13 61.10
C ARG A 224 -26.48 -22.41 62.32
N LYS A 225 -26.84 -21.13 62.16
CA LYS A 225 -27.89 -20.48 62.96
C LYS A 225 -29.13 -20.30 62.10
N LYS A 226 -30.24 -20.86 62.62
CA LYS A 226 -31.61 -20.54 62.23
C LYS A 226 -31.95 -19.18 62.82
N GLU A 227 -32.58 -18.30 62.04
CA GLU A 227 -33.41 -17.24 62.59
C GLU A 227 -34.56 -16.93 61.63
N ASP A 228 -35.77 -17.23 62.11
CA ASP A 228 -37.04 -16.86 61.51
C ASP A 228 -37.32 -15.37 61.69
N LYS A 229 -38.28 -14.89 60.88
CA LYS A 229 -39.08 -13.65 61.01
C LYS A 229 -38.50 -12.39 60.37
N ASN A 230 -38.98 -12.08 59.15
CA ASN A 230 -39.80 -10.88 58.93
C ASN A 230 -40.31 -10.83 57.48
N LEU A 231 -41.47 -11.46 57.26
CA LEU A 231 -42.19 -11.43 55.99
C LEU A 231 -43.16 -10.24 55.99
N LYS A 232 -42.67 -9.00 55.85
CA LYS A 232 -43.58 -7.85 55.63
C LYS A 232 -42.97 -6.56 55.07
N VAL A 233 -41.92 -6.60 54.24
CA VAL A 233 -41.53 -5.42 53.43
C VAL A 233 -40.98 -5.87 52.06
N GLN A 234 -41.85 -6.40 51.19
CA GLN A 234 -41.41 -6.82 49.85
C GLN A 234 -42.41 -6.52 48.73
N LYS A 235 -43.20 -5.44 48.88
CA LYS A 235 -44.10 -4.96 47.81
C LYS A 235 -43.65 -3.64 47.16
N LYS A 236 -42.68 -2.91 47.71
CA LYS A 236 -42.20 -1.64 47.13
C LYS A 236 -40.96 -1.75 46.23
N SER A 237 -40.24 -2.88 46.20
CA SER A 237 -39.04 -3.03 45.34
C SER A 237 -39.31 -3.59 43.94
N LYS A 238 -40.46 -4.25 43.73
CA LYS A 238 -40.77 -4.88 42.42
C LYS A 238 -41.01 -3.86 41.31
N LYS A 239 -41.57 -2.69 41.62
CA LYS A 239 -41.78 -1.62 40.62
C LYS A 239 -40.45 -1.11 40.04
N LYS A 240 -39.45 -0.92 40.91
CA LYS A 240 -38.12 -0.44 40.52
C LYS A 240 -37.34 -1.46 39.67
N LEU A 241 -37.54 -2.74 39.94
CA LEU A 241 -36.96 -3.85 39.17
C LEU A 241 -37.59 -3.97 37.78
N ILE A 242 -38.91 -3.77 37.66
CA ILE A 242 -39.61 -3.79 36.38
C ILE A 242 -39.22 -2.59 35.50
N GLU A 243 -39.08 -1.39 36.08
CA GLU A 243 -38.60 -0.20 35.35
C GLU A 243 -37.17 -0.39 34.82
N GLN A 244 -36.26 -0.98 35.61
CA GLN A 244 -34.91 -1.31 35.13
C GLN A 244 -34.92 -2.35 34.01
N MET A 245 -35.77 -3.37 34.10
CA MET A 245 -35.83 -4.43 33.08
C MET A 245 -36.36 -3.90 31.75
N LEU A 246 -37.36 -3.00 31.78
CA LEU A 246 -37.88 -2.34 30.58
C LEU A 246 -36.83 -1.43 29.92
N PHE A 247 -36.02 -0.74 30.71
CA PHE A 247 -34.96 0.13 30.18
C PHE A 247 -33.86 -0.68 29.46
N ILE A 248 -33.48 -1.83 30.03
CA ILE A 248 -32.52 -2.75 29.40
C ILE A 248 -33.10 -3.34 28.12
N LEU A 249 -34.37 -3.75 28.13
CA LEU A 249 -35.03 -4.28 26.93
C LEU A 249 -35.12 -3.24 25.81
N ALA A 250 -35.45 -1.98 26.14
CA ALA A 250 -35.47 -0.88 25.19
C ALA A 250 -34.09 -0.62 24.57
N LEU A 251 -33.02 -0.69 25.35
CA LEU A 251 -31.64 -0.59 24.84
C LEU A 251 -31.30 -1.71 23.86
N PHE A 252 -31.75 -2.95 24.12
CA PHE A 252 -31.57 -4.06 23.18
C PHE A 252 -32.37 -3.85 21.89
N PHE A 253 -33.59 -3.32 21.96
CA PHE A 253 -34.35 -2.99 20.76
C PHE A 253 -33.69 -1.87 19.95
N VAL A 254 -33.17 -0.82 20.59
CA VAL A 254 -32.43 0.25 19.90
C VAL A 254 -31.15 -0.29 19.26
N ALA A 255 -30.39 -1.13 19.97
CA ALA A 255 -29.18 -1.74 19.42
C ALA A 255 -29.49 -2.68 18.24
N ALA A 256 -30.53 -3.52 18.36
CA ALA A 256 -30.98 -4.38 17.28
C ALA A 256 -31.48 -3.57 16.07
N TYR A 257 -32.18 -2.46 16.31
CA TYR A 257 -32.65 -1.56 15.25
C TYR A 257 -31.49 -0.84 14.56
N VAL A 258 -30.44 -0.46 15.28
CA VAL A 258 -29.22 0.13 14.70
C VAL A 258 -28.45 -0.90 13.86
N VAL A 259 -28.45 -2.18 14.24
CA VAL A 259 -27.79 -3.24 13.45
C VAL A 259 -28.62 -3.65 12.23
N GLN A 260 -29.95 -3.58 12.30
CA GLN A 260 -30.84 -3.99 11.20
C GLN A 260 -31.26 -2.85 10.28
N THR A 261 -31.01 -1.58 10.62
CA THR A 261 -31.27 -0.48 9.69
C THR A 261 -30.05 -0.32 8.76
N PRO A 262 -30.22 -0.45 7.43
CA PRO A 262 -29.17 -0.14 6.45
C PRO A 262 -28.91 1.39 6.34
N MET A 263 -29.05 2.14 7.44
CA MET A 263 -29.04 3.60 7.52
C MET A 263 -27.63 4.23 7.51
N PHE A 264 -26.62 3.50 7.04
CA PHE A 264 -25.33 4.08 6.62
C PHE A 264 -25.02 3.83 5.14
N LYS A 265 -26.02 3.53 4.30
CA LYS A 265 -25.99 3.94 2.88
C LYS A 265 -26.55 5.36 2.78
N GLU A 266 -25.90 6.34 3.43
CA GLU A 266 -25.98 7.69 2.89
C GLU A 266 -25.23 7.60 1.57
N SER A 267 -25.98 7.51 0.47
CA SER A 267 -25.45 7.70 -0.87
C SER A 267 -24.64 8.99 -0.82
N ILE A 268 -23.32 8.86 -0.89
CA ILE A 268 -22.43 9.99 -1.11
C ILE A 268 -22.74 10.41 -2.54
N GLY A 269 -23.76 11.27 -2.67
CA GLY A 269 -24.25 11.77 -3.94
C GLY A 269 -23.08 12.29 -4.74
N SER A 270 -22.87 11.68 -5.89
CA SER A 270 -21.83 11.93 -6.87
C SER A 270 -21.53 13.43 -6.99
N LYS A 271 -20.45 13.88 -6.34
CA LYS A 271 -19.97 15.27 -6.44
C LYS A 271 -19.18 15.53 -7.73
N TYR A 272 -18.98 14.49 -8.53
CA TYR A 272 -18.20 14.50 -9.76
C TYR A 272 -19.15 14.39 -10.94
N GLY A 273 -19.06 15.35 -11.87
CA GLY A 273 -19.92 15.40 -13.05
C GLY A 273 -19.58 14.26 -14.01
N GLY A 274 -20.37 13.19 -13.95
CA GLY A 274 -20.24 12.06 -14.86
C GLY A 274 -21.24 10.97 -14.50
N ILE A 275 -22.21 10.77 -15.40
CA ILE A 275 -23.07 9.59 -15.58
C ILE A 275 -23.70 8.99 -14.30
N THR A 276 -25.02 9.11 -14.18
CA THR A 276 -25.79 8.36 -13.18
C THR A 276 -25.55 6.86 -13.38
N PRO A 277 -25.10 6.10 -12.36
CA PRO A 277 -24.84 4.68 -12.50
C PRO A 277 -26.11 3.97 -12.99
N SER A 278 -25.96 3.09 -13.98
CA SER A 278 -27.07 2.43 -14.64
C SER A 278 -27.54 1.18 -13.89
N ASN A 279 -26.69 0.60 -13.06
CA ASN A 279 -26.97 -0.58 -12.23
C ASN A 279 -26.23 -0.56 -10.88
N GLU A 280 -26.53 -1.54 -10.03
CA GLU A 280 -26.00 -1.63 -8.67
C GLU A 280 -24.49 -1.86 -8.63
N THR A 281 -23.94 -2.64 -9.56
CA THR A 281 -22.50 -2.90 -9.65
C THR A 281 -21.69 -1.63 -9.97
N GLU A 282 -22.19 -0.78 -10.86
CA GLU A 282 -21.59 0.52 -11.16
C GLU A 282 -21.65 1.45 -9.95
N MET A 283 -22.76 1.43 -9.21
CA MET A 283 -22.90 2.22 -7.99
C MET A 283 -21.84 1.83 -6.94
N GLU A 284 -21.62 0.53 -6.73
CA GLU A 284 -20.61 0.05 -5.79
C GLU A 284 -19.18 0.47 -6.19
N VAL A 285 -18.83 0.38 -7.48
CA VAL A 285 -17.53 0.86 -8.00
C VAL A 285 -17.39 2.37 -7.83
N MET A 286 -18.45 3.14 -8.10
CA MET A 286 -18.43 4.59 -7.94
C MET A 286 -18.29 5.00 -6.48
N ASP A 287 -19.00 4.35 -5.56
CA ASP A 287 -18.89 4.60 -4.13
C ASP A 287 -17.47 4.26 -3.62
N PHE A 288 -16.88 3.17 -4.10
CA PHE A 288 -15.50 2.80 -3.80
C PHE A 288 -14.52 3.89 -4.28
N LEU A 289 -14.64 4.34 -5.53
CA LEU A 289 -13.78 5.38 -6.10
C LEU A 289 -13.98 6.73 -5.44
N ASN A 290 -15.20 7.07 -5.04
CA ASN A 290 -15.51 8.28 -4.27
C ASN A 290 -14.82 8.23 -2.90
N ALA A 291 -14.87 7.08 -2.19
CA ALA A 291 -14.16 6.91 -0.93
C ALA A 291 -12.65 7.06 -1.08
N VAL A 292 -12.06 6.51 -2.15
CA VAL A 292 -10.64 6.71 -2.49
C VAL A 292 -10.33 8.18 -2.75
N ASN A 293 -11.16 8.86 -3.55
CA ASN A 293 -10.94 10.27 -3.90
C ASN A 293 -11.10 11.20 -2.70
N ASP A 294 -11.97 10.86 -1.75
CA ASP A 294 -12.20 11.60 -0.51
C ASP A 294 -11.12 11.33 0.58
N SER A 295 -10.07 10.56 0.27
CA SER A 295 -9.09 10.06 1.26
C SER A 295 -9.70 9.18 2.36
N LYS A 296 -10.90 8.62 2.17
CA LYS A 296 -11.59 7.75 3.14
C LYS A 296 -11.19 6.29 2.89
N PHE A 297 -9.89 6.00 2.97
CA PHE A 297 -9.34 4.68 2.64
C PHE A 297 -9.84 3.56 3.56
N ASP A 298 -10.24 3.87 4.80
CA ASP A 298 -10.86 2.89 5.70
C ASP A 298 -12.22 2.42 5.16
N ILE A 299 -13.00 3.32 4.57
CA ILE A 299 -14.30 3.00 3.95
C ILE A 299 -14.08 2.16 2.70
N ALA A 300 -13.20 2.62 1.80
CA ALA A 300 -12.85 1.88 0.59
C ALA A 300 -12.33 0.46 0.93
N PHE A 301 -11.49 0.34 1.96
CA PHE A 301 -10.98 -0.95 2.42
C PHE A 301 -12.11 -1.86 2.93
N ASN A 302 -13.11 -1.34 3.65
CA ASN A 302 -14.25 -2.14 4.12
C ASN A 302 -15.20 -2.59 3.00
N MET A 303 -15.21 -1.89 1.86
CA MET A 303 -15.95 -2.28 0.66
C MET A 303 -15.24 -3.38 -0.14
N TYR A 304 -13.98 -3.67 0.20
CA TYR A 304 -13.15 -4.64 -0.50
C TYR A 304 -12.95 -5.91 0.32
N GLN A 305 -13.30 -7.07 -0.26
CA GLN A 305 -13.17 -8.38 0.38
C GLN A 305 -12.10 -9.28 -0.27
N GLY A 306 -11.37 -8.79 -1.26
CA GLY A 306 -10.26 -9.52 -1.84
C GLY A 306 -9.06 -9.69 -0.90
N LYS A 307 -8.06 -10.44 -1.34
CA LYS A 307 -6.84 -10.71 -0.56
C LYS A 307 -5.71 -9.72 -0.83
N ASP A 308 -5.89 -8.79 -1.76
CA ASP A 308 -4.80 -7.91 -2.23
C ASP A 308 -4.50 -6.79 -1.24
N PHE A 309 -5.49 -6.38 -0.43
CA PHE A 309 -5.29 -5.35 0.60
C PHE A 309 -5.15 -5.98 1.98
N LEU A 310 -4.09 -5.59 2.70
CA LEU A 310 -3.81 -6.08 4.05
C LEU A 310 -4.26 -5.11 5.13
N VAL A 311 -4.31 -3.83 4.78
CA VAL A 311 -4.66 -2.69 5.65
C VAL A 311 -5.17 -1.54 4.77
N PRO A 312 -5.92 -0.57 5.32
CA PRO A 312 -6.41 0.60 4.59
C PRO A 312 -5.32 1.37 3.81
N ALA A 313 -4.12 1.49 4.38
CA ALA A 313 -2.98 2.12 3.70
C ALA A 313 -2.57 1.43 2.38
N SER A 314 -2.91 0.14 2.20
CA SER A 314 -2.63 -0.60 0.96
C SER A 314 -3.48 -0.08 -0.20
N VAL A 315 -4.72 0.35 0.06
CA VAL A 315 -5.60 0.98 -0.94
C VAL A 315 -4.99 2.29 -1.41
N GLN A 316 -4.58 3.15 -0.46
CA GLN A 316 -3.91 4.41 -0.77
C GLN A 316 -2.65 4.18 -1.63
N MET A 317 -1.80 3.22 -1.24
CA MET A 317 -0.58 2.90 -1.99
C MET A 317 -0.89 2.39 -3.40
N LEU A 318 -1.85 1.48 -3.56
CA LEU A 318 -2.22 0.94 -4.87
C LEU A 318 -2.64 2.06 -5.82
N PHE A 319 -3.56 2.93 -5.40
CA PHE A 319 -4.05 4.03 -6.22
C PHE A 319 -2.96 5.07 -6.49
N SER A 320 -2.13 5.40 -5.49
CA SER A 320 -1.00 6.32 -5.68
C SER A 320 0.00 5.79 -6.71
N ASN A 321 0.26 4.47 -6.71
CA ASN A 321 1.10 3.81 -7.70
C ASN A 321 0.45 3.77 -9.09
N GLY A 322 -0.88 3.69 -9.16
CA GLY A 322 -1.66 3.86 -10.38
C GLY A 322 -1.75 5.31 -10.87
N GLY A 323 -1.07 6.26 -10.22
CA GLY A 323 -1.09 7.68 -10.61
C GLY A 323 -2.30 8.46 -10.10
N ILE A 324 -3.09 7.88 -9.20
CA ILE A 324 -4.30 8.49 -8.66
C ILE A 324 -4.07 8.88 -7.20
N LYS A 325 -4.14 10.18 -6.93
CA LYS A 325 -4.09 10.71 -5.55
C LYS A 325 -5.49 11.12 -5.11
N ALA A 326 -5.70 11.20 -3.80
CA ALA A 326 -6.98 11.72 -3.31
C ALA A 326 -7.23 13.17 -3.80
N GLY A 327 -8.48 13.46 -4.12
CA GLY A 327 -8.94 14.73 -4.69
C GLY A 327 -8.63 14.94 -6.17
N THR A 328 -7.94 14.01 -6.82
CA THR A 328 -7.47 14.18 -8.21
C THR A 328 -8.41 13.60 -9.26
N ILE A 329 -9.33 12.69 -8.90
CA ILE A 329 -10.32 12.16 -9.84
C ILE A 329 -11.35 13.27 -10.12
N LYS A 330 -11.51 13.62 -11.40
CA LYS A 330 -12.45 14.65 -11.88
C LYS A 330 -13.70 14.05 -12.50
N GLN A 331 -13.55 12.97 -13.24
CA GLN A 331 -14.62 12.25 -13.92
C GLN A 331 -14.30 10.76 -13.95
N VAL A 332 -15.34 9.94 -13.87
CA VAL A 332 -15.26 8.48 -14.02
C VAL A 332 -16.23 8.08 -15.12
N ASP A 333 -15.71 7.41 -16.14
CA ASP A 333 -16.51 6.91 -17.27
C ASP A 333 -16.46 5.37 -17.26
N VAL A 334 -17.62 4.73 -17.15
CA VAL A 334 -17.73 3.27 -17.25
C VAL A 334 -17.58 2.87 -18.72
N VAL A 335 -16.59 2.03 -19.01
CA VAL A 335 -16.24 1.58 -20.37
C VAL A 335 -16.94 0.27 -20.69
N SER A 336 -16.94 -0.68 -19.75
CA SER A 336 -17.64 -1.95 -19.89
C SER A 336 -18.13 -2.44 -18.54
N ASN A 337 -19.20 -3.21 -18.57
CA ASN A 337 -19.80 -3.85 -17.41
C ASN A 337 -20.38 -5.20 -17.85
N GLU A 338 -19.75 -6.28 -17.40
CA GLU A 338 -20.16 -7.64 -17.70
C GLU A 338 -20.53 -8.33 -16.39
N ILE A 339 -21.76 -8.84 -16.32
CA ILE A 339 -22.33 -9.50 -15.14
C ILE A 339 -22.74 -10.91 -15.55
N GLU A 340 -22.27 -11.90 -14.81
CA GLU A 340 -22.63 -13.30 -15.01
C GLU A 340 -22.83 -13.97 -13.65
N GLU A 341 -24.06 -14.43 -13.40
CA GLU A 341 -24.46 -15.05 -12.14
C GLU A 341 -24.15 -14.14 -10.93
N ASP A 342 -23.17 -14.52 -10.12
CA ASP A 342 -22.74 -13.87 -8.89
C ASP A 342 -21.44 -13.05 -9.08
N THR A 343 -20.95 -12.91 -10.30
CA THR A 343 -19.65 -12.28 -10.58
C THR A 343 -19.83 -11.16 -11.59
N ALA A 344 -19.19 -10.03 -11.34
CA ALA A 344 -19.17 -8.90 -12.28
C ALA A 344 -17.74 -8.41 -12.52
N VAL A 345 -17.45 -8.03 -13.76
CA VAL A 345 -16.21 -7.37 -14.14
C VAL A 345 -16.53 -6.02 -14.78
N ILE A 346 -15.91 -4.96 -14.26
CA ILE A 346 -16.18 -3.58 -14.67
C ILE A 346 -14.86 -2.91 -15.08
N ALA A 347 -14.84 -2.30 -16.25
CA ALA A 347 -13.75 -1.42 -16.67
C ALA A 347 -14.22 0.03 -16.62
N VAL A 348 -13.43 0.88 -15.96
CA VAL A 348 -13.68 2.32 -15.90
C VAL A 348 -12.45 3.09 -16.35
N ASN A 349 -12.69 4.25 -16.95
CA ASN A 349 -11.67 5.24 -17.24
C ASN A 349 -11.84 6.41 -16.27
N CYS A 350 -10.82 6.65 -15.44
CA CYS A 350 -10.79 7.80 -14.55
C CYS A 350 -10.01 8.94 -15.19
N THR A 351 -10.64 10.09 -15.33
CA THR A 351 -9.98 11.34 -15.70
C THR A 351 -9.41 11.98 -14.45
N VAL A 352 -8.08 12.08 -14.38
CA VAL A 352 -7.31 12.46 -13.19
C VAL A 352 -6.49 13.71 -13.49
N SER A 353 -6.59 14.73 -12.64
CA SER A 353 -5.73 15.92 -12.73
C SER A 353 -4.44 15.71 -11.95
N SER A 354 -3.29 15.98 -12.57
CA SER A 354 -2.05 16.14 -11.81
C SER A 354 -2.14 17.35 -10.87
N VAL A 355 -1.43 17.28 -9.74
CA VAL A 355 -1.34 18.40 -8.79
C VAL A 355 0.13 18.69 -8.57
N ASP A 356 0.52 19.94 -8.78
CA ASP A 356 1.91 20.38 -8.58
C ASP A 356 2.27 20.45 -7.07
N ILE A 357 3.53 20.75 -6.77
CA ILE A 357 4.01 20.89 -5.37
C ILE A 357 3.34 22.04 -4.60
N LEU A 358 2.67 22.95 -5.30
CA LEU A 358 1.96 24.10 -4.73
C LEU A 358 0.46 23.84 -4.57
N GLY A 359 -0.04 22.67 -5.00
CA GLY A 359 -1.45 22.33 -4.95
C GLY A 359 -2.25 22.80 -6.16
N ASN A 360 -1.62 23.34 -7.20
CA ASN A 360 -2.30 23.76 -8.41
C ASN A 360 -2.61 22.55 -9.30
N GLU A 361 -3.80 22.56 -9.89
CA GLU A 361 -4.19 21.59 -10.90
C GLU A 361 -3.33 21.76 -12.16
N GLY A 362 -2.72 20.68 -12.59
CA GLY A 362 -1.92 20.58 -13.80
C GLY A 362 -2.64 19.84 -14.91
N ASP A 363 -1.87 19.17 -15.76
CA ASP A 363 -2.37 18.37 -16.87
C ASP A 363 -3.31 17.25 -16.40
N VAL A 364 -4.27 16.93 -17.27
CA VAL A 364 -5.24 15.87 -17.06
C VAL A 364 -4.81 14.62 -17.82
N SER A 365 -4.90 13.47 -17.17
CA SER A 365 -4.60 12.15 -17.76
C SER A 365 -5.77 11.19 -17.54
N VAL A 366 -5.95 10.23 -18.44
CA VAL A 366 -6.94 9.15 -18.29
C VAL A 366 -6.23 7.90 -17.80
N VAL A 367 -6.72 7.34 -16.68
CA VAL A 367 -6.20 6.12 -16.05
C VAL A 367 -7.28 5.04 -16.11
N PRO A 368 -7.05 3.92 -16.83
CA PRO A 368 -7.98 2.80 -16.81
C PRO A 368 -7.86 2.03 -15.49
N ILE A 369 -9.00 1.60 -14.95
CA ILE A 369 -9.10 0.77 -13.75
C ILE A 369 -10.09 -0.35 -14.03
N TYR A 370 -9.71 -1.55 -13.64
CA TYR A 370 -10.50 -2.76 -13.80
C TYR A 370 -10.89 -3.28 -12.42
N PHE A 371 -12.16 -3.61 -12.26
CA PHE A 371 -12.76 -4.09 -11.04
C PHE A 371 -13.32 -5.49 -11.27
N GLN A 372 -13.19 -6.32 -10.25
CA GLN A 372 -13.91 -7.57 -10.10
C GLN A 372 -14.78 -7.45 -8.86
N LEU A 373 -16.05 -7.82 -8.99
CA LEU A 373 -17.03 -7.83 -7.91
C LEU A 373 -17.65 -9.21 -7.79
N HIS A 374 -18.12 -9.53 -6.59
CA HIS A 374 -18.88 -10.73 -6.31
C HIS A 374 -20.15 -10.37 -5.54
N ASP A 375 -21.27 -11.00 -5.89
CA ASP A 375 -22.54 -10.85 -5.19
C ASP A 375 -22.55 -11.77 -3.97
N ILE A 376 -22.64 -11.17 -2.79
CA ILE A 376 -22.80 -11.89 -1.52
C ILE A 376 -24.16 -11.56 -0.93
N GLU A 377 -24.59 -12.26 0.13
CA GLU A 377 -25.92 -12.03 0.73
C GLU A 377 -26.19 -10.57 1.15
N GLN A 378 -25.13 -9.77 1.35
CA GLN A 378 -25.22 -8.34 1.70
C GLN A 378 -25.16 -7.38 0.49
N GLY A 379 -25.09 -7.89 -0.74
CA GLY A 379 -24.96 -7.17 -2.00
C GLY A 379 -23.57 -7.33 -2.65
N TRP A 380 -23.35 -6.60 -3.74
CA TRP A 380 -22.07 -6.63 -4.46
C TRP A 380 -20.90 -6.12 -3.61
N THR A 381 -19.77 -6.83 -3.63
CA THR A 381 -18.52 -6.41 -2.97
C THR A 381 -17.35 -6.46 -3.93
N VAL A 382 -16.40 -5.52 -3.79
CA VAL A 382 -15.20 -5.50 -4.64
C VAL A 382 -14.23 -6.57 -4.17
N THR A 383 -13.86 -7.49 -5.06
CA THR A 383 -12.93 -8.60 -4.75
C THR A 383 -11.59 -8.47 -5.46
N GLY A 384 -11.50 -7.64 -6.51
CA GLY A 384 -10.27 -7.39 -7.25
C GLY A 384 -10.22 -5.97 -7.81
N VAL A 385 -9.02 -5.38 -7.81
CA VAL A 385 -8.73 -4.07 -8.43
C VAL A 385 -7.42 -4.17 -9.19
N SER A 386 -7.41 -3.76 -10.46
CA SER A 386 -6.25 -3.82 -11.35
C SER A 386 -6.15 -2.56 -12.20
N PHE A 387 -4.93 -2.10 -12.46
CA PHE A 387 -4.65 -0.95 -13.34
C PHE A 387 -4.02 -1.38 -14.67
N ILE A 388 -3.77 -2.67 -14.84
CA ILE A 388 -2.90 -3.20 -15.91
C ILE A 388 -3.71 -4.03 -16.89
N GLN A 389 -4.57 -4.89 -16.34
CA GLN A 389 -5.29 -5.89 -17.12
C GLN A 389 -6.72 -6.00 -16.62
N ALA A 390 -7.66 -6.06 -17.57
CA ALA A 390 -9.05 -6.40 -17.31
C ALA A 390 -9.18 -7.80 -16.73
N PHE A 391 -10.13 -7.97 -15.82
CA PHE A 391 -10.49 -9.29 -15.33
C PHE A 391 -11.29 -10.02 -16.40
N ASP A 392 -11.00 -11.31 -16.56
CA ASP A 392 -11.77 -12.21 -17.38
C ASP A 392 -12.81 -12.92 -16.51
N ILE A 393 -14.09 -12.79 -16.87
CA ILE A 393 -15.20 -13.32 -16.10
C ILE A 393 -15.15 -14.86 -16.02
N GLU A 394 -14.68 -15.54 -17.07
CA GLU A 394 -14.58 -16.99 -17.09
C GLU A 394 -13.51 -17.50 -16.12
N THR A 395 -12.33 -16.87 -16.15
CA THR A 395 -11.21 -17.20 -15.26
C THR A 395 -11.52 -16.88 -13.79
N SER A 396 -12.37 -15.88 -13.56
CA SER A 396 -12.77 -15.40 -12.24
C SER A 396 -13.60 -16.41 -11.45
N LYS A 397 -14.42 -17.23 -12.13
CA LYS A 397 -15.25 -18.28 -11.50
C LYS A 397 -14.42 -19.41 -10.88
N ALA A 398 -13.28 -19.76 -11.48
CA ALA A 398 -12.47 -20.90 -11.06
C ALA A 398 -11.79 -20.70 -9.68
N VAL A 399 -11.68 -19.46 -9.20
CA VAL A 399 -10.99 -19.13 -7.95
C VAL A 399 -11.86 -19.36 -6.71
N VAL A 400 -13.19 -19.26 -6.84
CA VAL A 400 -14.13 -19.38 -5.71
C VAL A 400 -14.34 -20.83 -5.28
N ILE A 401 -14.28 -21.79 -6.22
CA ILE A 401 -14.60 -23.21 -5.96
C ILE A 401 -13.56 -23.92 -5.06
N ILE A 402 -12.39 -23.33 -4.78
CA ILE A 402 -11.31 -23.98 -4.02
C ILE A 402 -11.35 -23.62 -2.51
N GLN A 403 -12.39 -22.93 -2.02
CA GLN A 403 -12.45 -22.47 -0.62
C GLN A 403 -13.49 -23.14 0.28
N GLU A 404 -14.12 -24.25 -0.12
CA GLU A 404 -14.89 -25.11 0.81
C GLU A 404 -14.07 -26.26 1.40
#